data_AF-A0A0X3BLW1-F1
#
_entry.id   AF-A0A0X3BLW1-F1
#
_cell.length_a   1.000
_cell.length_b   1.000
_cell.length_c   1.000
_cell.angle_alpha   90.00
_cell.angle_beta   90.00
_cell.angle_gamma   90.00
#
_symmetry.space_group_name_H-M   'P 1'
#
loop_
_entity.id
_entity.type
_entity.pdbx_description
1 polymer ?
#
loop_
_entity_poly.entity_id
_entity_poly.type
_entity_poly.pdbx_seq_one_letter_code
_entity_poly.pdbx_strand_id
1 'polypeptide(L)'
;MIKELTDGAPLYLLGPLVTDVAPGYDHVVAAIGGALACMHGADFLCMVSPSEHLALPDVRDIVEGTRVARIAAHVGSLSRAAGSTRNREIRMAEARRSLDWEKQFEAALFPEEARRIHERDGEIETCSMCGDLCAIKTVREILRVPEERMDP
;
A
#
# COMPACT_ATOMS: atom_id res chain seq x y z
N MET A 1 8.54 -26.67 -5.79
CA MET A 1 8.41 -25.30 -5.20
C MET A 1 8.24 -25.42 -3.68
N ILE A 2 8.58 -24.45 -2.81
CA ILE A 2 8.59 -24.69 -1.34
C ILE A 2 7.27 -25.27 -0.78
N LYS A 3 6.13 -24.85 -1.35
CA LYS A 3 4.80 -25.39 -1.02
C LYS A 3 4.61 -26.87 -1.34
N GLU A 4 5.24 -27.35 -2.40
CA GLU A 4 5.22 -28.75 -2.80
C GLU A 4 6.08 -29.61 -1.86
N LEU A 5 7.21 -29.06 -1.40
CA LEU A 5 8.09 -29.73 -0.44
C LEU A 5 7.50 -29.80 0.98
N THR A 6 6.51 -28.96 1.28
CA THR A 6 5.91 -28.84 2.60
C THR A 6 4.45 -29.30 2.62
N ASP A 7 3.99 -30.03 1.60
CA ASP A 7 2.60 -30.50 1.47
C ASP A 7 1.55 -29.39 1.69
N GLY A 8 1.85 -28.18 1.19
CA GLY A 8 0.97 -27.02 1.30
C GLY A 8 0.98 -26.29 2.64
N ALA A 9 1.84 -26.67 3.60
CA ALA A 9 1.91 -26.02 4.91
C ALA A 9 2.07 -24.48 4.83
N PRO A 10 1.51 -23.70 5.79
CA PRO A 10 1.68 -22.25 5.81
C PRO A 10 3.15 -21.84 5.89
N LEU A 11 3.53 -20.87 5.06
CA LEU A 11 4.91 -20.40 4.98
C LEU A 11 5.05 -19.04 5.66
N TYR A 12 6.00 -18.96 6.59
CA TYR A 12 6.37 -17.73 7.30
C TYR A 12 7.79 -17.32 6.91
N LEU A 13 7.95 -16.07 6.44
CA LEU A 13 9.22 -15.55 5.96
C LEU A 13 9.60 -14.25 6.66
N LEU A 14 10.90 -14.05 6.92
CA LEU A 14 11.49 -12.78 7.32
C LEU A 14 11.98 -12.04 6.08
N GLY A 15 11.32 -10.94 5.69
CA GLY A 15 11.53 -10.31 4.39
C GLY A 15 10.98 -11.15 3.23
N PRO A 16 11.79 -11.58 2.23
CA PRO A 16 13.26 -11.57 2.19
C PRO A 16 13.88 -10.22 1.82
N LEU A 17 15.11 -9.97 2.30
CA LEU A 17 15.91 -8.87 1.81
C LEU A 17 16.39 -9.18 0.38
N VAL A 18 16.10 -8.29 -0.57
CA VAL A 18 16.48 -8.44 -1.98
C VAL A 18 17.80 -7.74 -2.34
N THR A 19 18.40 -7.02 -1.39
CA THR A 19 19.71 -6.41 -1.51
C THR A 19 20.29 -6.11 -0.13
N ASP A 20 21.61 -6.19 0.04
CA ASP A 20 22.26 -6.02 1.35
C ASP A 20 22.90 -4.63 1.53
N VAL A 21 22.77 -3.74 0.54
CA VAL A 21 23.51 -2.45 0.50
C VAL A 21 22.68 -1.26 0.97
N ALA A 22 21.56 -1.49 1.65
CA ALA A 22 20.67 -0.43 2.15
C ALA A 22 20.32 -0.54 3.66
N PRO A 23 21.31 -0.76 4.55
CA PRO A 23 21.05 -0.76 6.00
C PRO A 23 20.43 0.58 6.42
N GLY A 24 19.49 0.54 7.37
CA GLY A 24 18.61 1.68 7.69
C GLY A 24 17.31 1.72 6.86
N TYR A 25 17.29 1.01 5.73
CA TYR A 25 16.14 0.87 4.83
C TYR A 25 15.73 -0.59 4.60
N ASP A 26 16.21 -1.50 5.46
CA ASP A 26 15.94 -2.93 5.31
C ASP A 26 14.44 -3.27 5.38
N HIS A 27 13.65 -2.51 6.13
CA HIS A 27 12.18 -2.59 6.08
C HIS A 27 11.60 -2.42 4.65
N VAL A 28 12.13 -1.50 3.84
CA VAL A 28 11.73 -1.28 2.44
C VAL A 28 12.24 -2.41 1.55
N VAL A 29 13.51 -2.78 1.70
CA VAL A 29 14.13 -3.87 0.95
C VAL A 29 13.37 -5.18 1.17
N ALA A 30 13.08 -5.49 2.44
CA ALA A 30 12.32 -6.65 2.86
C ALA A 30 10.87 -6.62 2.35
N ALA A 31 10.23 -5.44 2.26
CA ALA A 31 8.89 -5.32 1.70
C ALA A 31 8.83 -5.65 0.21
N ILE A 32 9.87 -5.30 -0.57
CA ILE A 32 9.95 -5.66 -1.99
C ILE A 32 9.99 -7.19 -2.14
N GLY A 33 10.89 -7.84 -1.42
CA GLY A 33 10.99 -9.31 -1.44
C GLY A 33 9.74 -9.98 -0.86
N GLY A 34 9.21 -9.44 0.24
CA GLY A 34 8.02 -9.97 0.92
C GLY A 34 6.78 -9.92 0.03
N ALA A 35 6.58 -8.84 -0.73
CA ALA A 35 5.49 -8.74 -1.70
C ALA A 35 5.61 -9.85 -2.76
N LEU A 36 6.78 -10.04 -3.36
CA LEU A 36 7.04 -11.11 -4.32
C LEU A 36 6.82 -12.49 -3.71
N ALA A 37 7.35 -12.73 -2.51
CA ALA A 37 7.18 -13.99 -1.81
C ALA A 37 5.70 -14.29 -1.53
N CYS A 38 4.92 -13.29 -1.12
CA CYS A 38 3.47 -13.42 -0.96
C CYS A 38 2.78 -13.78 -2.27
N MET A 39 3.14 -13.12 -3.39
CA MET A 39 2.60 -13.47 -4.73
C MET A 39 2.88 -14.92 -5.10
N HIS A 40 3.99 -15.49 -4.62
CA HIS A 40 4.42 -16.87 -4.86
C HIS A 40 4.05 -17.86 -3.75
N GLY A 41 3.16 -17.46 -2.82
CA GLY A 41 2.54 -18.37 -1.87
C GLY A 41 3.06 -18.30 -0.44
N ALA A 42 3.83 -17.28 -0.05
CA ALA A 42 4.06 -16.99 1.37
C ALA A 42 2.75 -16.55 2.04
N ASP A 43 2.48 -17.03 3.26
CA ASP A 43 1.23 -16.76 3.98
C ASP A 43 1.42 -15.76 5.12
N PHE A 44 2.63 -15.70 5.69
CA PHE A 44 2.98 -14.77 6.75
C PHE A 44 4.30 -14.06 6.42
N LEU A 45 4.34 -12.76 6.68
CA LEU A 45 5.54 -11.94 6.61
C LEU A 45 5.91 -11.48 8.02
N CYS A 46 7.15 -11.73 8.42
CA CYS A 46 7.76 -11.07 9.56
C CYS A 46 8.21 -9.69 9.09
N MET A 47 7.73 -8.65 9.77
CA MET A 47 8.16 -7.30 9.46
C MET A 47 9.65 -7.14 9.79
N VAL A 48 10.34 -6.39 8.95
CA VAL A 48 11.72 -5.97 9.18
C VAL A 48 11.68 -4.50 9.56
N SER A 49 12.46 -4.11 10.55
CA SER A 49 12.49 -2.72 11.03
C SER A 49 13.54 -1.89 10.27
N PRO A 50 13.46 -0.54 10.28
CA PRO A 50 14.56 0.30 9.81
C PRO A 50 15.89 0.02 10.50
N SER A 51 15.84 -0.37 11.78
CA SER A 51 17.00 -0.66 12.63
C SER A 51 17.60 -2.05 12.42
N GLU A 52 17.05 -2.88 11.52
CA GLU A 52 17.62 -4.18 11.20
C GLU A 52 19.11 -4.06 10.85
N HIS A 53 19.91 -5.01 11.35
CA HIS A 53 21.38 -5.01 11.23
C HIS A 53 22.12 -3.82 11.86
N LEU A 54 21.43 -2.89 12.55
CA LEU A 54 22.04 -1.68 13.11
C LEU A 54 21.86 -1.57 14.62
N ALA A 55 20.65 -1.78 15.13
CA ALA A 55 20.32 -1.58 16.54
C ALA A 55 19.04 -2.32 16.96
N LEU A 56 18.72 -2.28 18.25
CA LEU A 56 17.38 -2.65 18.71
C LEU A 56 16.37 -1.57 18.26
N PRO A 57 15.19 -1.97 17.75
CA PRO A 57 14.21 -1.02 17.24
C PRO A 57 13.56 -0.20 18.36
N ASP A 58 13.33 1.09 18.11
CA ASP A 58 12.47 1.95 18.93
C ASP A 58 10.99 1.82 18.53
N VAL A 59 10.08 2.52 19.22
CA VAL A 59 8.64 2.46 18.92
C VAL A 59 8.34 2.92 17.48
N ARG A 60 9.06 3.91 16.97
CA ARG A 60 8.86 4.41 15.60
C ARG A 60 9.33 3.38 14.58
N ASP A 61 10.44 2.71 14.84
CA ASP A 61 10.94 1.62 13.98
C ASP A 61 9.91 0.49 13.85
N ILE A 62 9.28 0.10 14.96
CA ILE A 62 8.23 -0.92 14.97
C ILE A 62 7.01 -0.46 14.17
N VAL A 63 6.55 0.79 14.38
CA VAL A 63 5.41 1.33 13.64
C VAL A 63 5.68 1.38 12.15
N GLU A 64 6.86 1.87 11.74
CA GLU A 64 7.23 1.99 10.34
C GLU A 64 7.39 0.62 9.66
N GLY A 65 8.15 -0.29 10.26
CA GLY A 65 8.32 -1.66 9.76
C GLY A 65 6.99 -2.38 9.61
N THR A 66 6.09 -2.22 10.58
CA THR A 66 4.74 -2.81 10.52
C THR A 66 3.90 -2.23 9.38
N ARG A 67 3.92 -0.91 9.19
CA ARG A 67 3.19 -0.25 8.09
C ARG A 67 3.70 -0.73 6.73
N VAL A 68 5.01 -0.77 6.56
CA VAL A 68 5.67 -1.19 5.31
C VAL A 68 5.43 -2.67 5.01
N ALA A 69 5.53 -3.55 6.01
CA ALA A 69 5.17 -4.97 5.83
C ALA A 69 3.69 -5.18 5.50
N ARG A 70 2.78 -4.38 6.08
CA ARG A 70 1.34 -4.43 5.76
C ARG A 70 1.07 -4.01 4.31
N ILE A 71 1.80 -3.02 3.78
CA ILE A 71 1.74 -2.66 2.36
C ILE A 71 2.20 -3.84 1.51
N ALA A 72 3.34 -4.47 1.82
CA ALA A 72 3.86 -5.61 1.07
C ALA A 72 2.86 -6.79 1.05
N ALA A 73 2.26 -7.11 2.19
CA ALA A 73 1.23 -8.14 2.29
C ALA A 73 -0.02 -7.81 1.46
N HIS A 74 -0.49 -6.56 1.49
CA HIS A 74 -1.61 -6.10 0.67
C HIS A 74 -1.30 -6.22 -0.82
N VAL A 75 -0.14 -5.74 -1.27
CA VAL A 75 0.34 -5.85 -2.66
C VAL A 75 0.42 -7.31 -3.11
N GLY A 76 1.07 -8.17 -2.32
CA GLY A 76 1.19 -9.58 -2.65
C GLY A 76 -0.16 -10.32 -2.68
N SER A 77 -1.13 -9.86 -1.89
CA SER A 77 -2.48 -10.41 -1.89
C SER A 77 -3.29 -10.05 -3.14
N LEU A 78 -2.96 -8.97 -3.85
CA LEU A 78 -3.66 -8.56 -5.08
C LEU A 78 -3.53 -9.61 -6.19
N SER A 79 -2.36 -10.25 -6.33
CA SER A 79 -2.14 -11.29 -7.35
C SER A 79 -2.87 -12.60 -7.02
N ARG A 80 -3.18 -12.83 -5.74
CA ARG A 80 -3.81 -14.06 -5.24
C ARG A 80 -5.35 -14.02 -5.28
N ALA A 81 -5.94 -12.98 -5.88
CA ALA A 81 -7.38 -12.82 -6.08
C ALA A 81 -8.22 -13.00 -4.81
N ALA A 82 -7.72 -12.54 -3.65
CA ALA A 82 -8.57 -12.35 -2.48
C ALA A 82 -9.56 -11.22 -2.80
N GLY A 83 -10.82 -11.57 -3.14
CA GLY A 83 -11.83 -10.63 -3.65
C GLY A 83 -12.04 -9.39 -2.77
N SER A 84 -11.77 -9.48 -1.46
CA SER A 84 -11.86 -8.35 -0.52
C SER A 84 -10.80 -7.27 -0.77
N THR A 85 -9.61 -7.63 -1.23
CA THR A 85 -8.50 -6.68 -1.45
C THR A 85 -8.73 -5.82 -2.69
N ARG A 86 -9.26 -6.42 -3.76
CA ARG A 86 -9.59 -5.73 -5.02
C ARG A 86 -10.65 -4.66 -4.83
N ASN A 87 -11.62 -4.88 -3.94
CA ASN A 87 -12.66 -3.91 -3.63
C ASN A 87 -12.11 -2.62 -2.98
N ARG A 88 -11.00 -2.70 -2.24
CA ARG A 88 -10.35 -1.51 -1.68
C ARG A 88 -9.65 -0.69 -2.77
N GLU A 89 -8.93 -1.35 -3.68
CA GLU A 89 -8.25 -0.69 -4.81
C GLU A 89 -9.23 0.04 -5.73
N ILE A 90 -10.34 -0.61 -6.08
CA ILE A 90 -11.38 -0.01 -6.93
C ILE A 90 -11.98 1.23 -6.25
N ARG A 91 -12.37 1.13 -4.96
CA ARG A 91 -12.89 2.28 -4.20
C ARG A 91 -11.90 3.45 -4.16
N MET A 92 -10.61 3.17 -3.94
CA MET A 92 -9.58 4.21 -3.99
C MET A 92 -9.47 4.85 -5.38
N ALA A 93 -9.50 4.04 -6.45
CA ALA A 93 -9.43 4.55 -7.82
C ALA A 93 -10.63 5.43 -8.18
N GLU A 94 -11.84 5.04 -7.79
CA GLU A 94 -13.08 5.80 -7.99
C GLU A 94 -13.08 7.10 -7.19
N ALA A 95 -12.65 7.06 -5.92
CA ALA A 95 -12.52 8.24 -5.07
C ALA A 95 -11.49 9.23 -5.63
N ARG A 96 -10.34 8.75 -6.12
CA ARG A 96 -9.34 9.58 -6.81
C ARG A 96 -9.90 10.19 -8.10
N ARG A 97 -10.62 9.41 -8.90
CA ARG A 97 -11.23 9.88 -10.16
C ARG A 97 -12.24 11.01 -9.92
N SER A 98 -13.01 10.92 -8.84
CA SER A 98 -14.02 11.92 -8.46
C SER A 98 -13.44 13.12 -7.69
N LEU A 99 -12.17 13.04 -7.26
CA LEU A 99 -11.53 13.98 -6.33
C LEU A 99 -12.25 14.05 -4.97
N ASP A 100 -12.82 12.93 -4.53
CA ASP A 100 -13.50 12.78 -3.24
C ASP A 100 -12.47 12.39 -2.16
N TRP A 101 -11.97 13.38 -1.42
CA TRP A 101 -10.92 13.18 -0.42
C TRP A 101 -11.36 12.30 0.76
N GLU A 102 -12.59 12.47 1.23
CA GLU A 102 -13.12 11.67 2.33
C GLU A 102 -13.17 10.19 1.96
N LYS A 103 -13.68 9.85 0.77
CA LYS A 103 -13.66 8.46 0.29
C LYS A 103 -12.25 7.93 0.03
N GLN A 104 -11.31 8.78 -0.39
CA GLN A 104 -9.90 8.39 -0.51
C GLN A 104 -9.32 8.02 0.86
N PHE A 105 -9.60 8.81 1.90
CA PHE A 105 -9.15 8.51 3.26
C PHE A 105 -9.79 7.21 3.77
N GLU A 106 -11.10 7.02 3.61
CA GLU A 106 -11.78 5.77 3.97
C GLU A 106 -11.18 4.52 3.29
N ALA A 107 -10.79 4.65 2.02
CA ALA A 107 -10.20 3.56 1.25
C ALA A 107 -8.71 3.33 1.57
N ALA A 108 -8.01 4.29 2.17
CA ALA A 108 -6.57 4.19 2.46
C ALA A 108 -6.25 3.09 3.50
N LEU A 109 -5.05 2.50 3.40
CA LEU A 109 -4.55 1.58 4.43
C LEU A 109 -4.23 2.30 5.75
N PHE A 110 -3.87 3.59 5.66
CA PHE A 110 -3.49 4.46 6.76
C PHE A 110 -4.20 5.83 6.63
N PRO A 111 -5.52 5.90 6.93
CA PRO A 111 -6.35 7.08 6.72
C PRO A 111 -5.83 8.35 7.41
N GLU A 112 -5.45 8.23 8.69
CA GLU A 112 -4.99 9.35 9.50
C GLU A 112 -3.73 10.01 8.92
N GLU A 113 -2.78 9.21 8.44
CA GLU A 113 -1.55 9.72 7.84
C GLU A 113 -1.82 10.39 6.49
N ALA A 114 -2.69 9.79 5.67
CA ALA A 114 -3.10 10.37 4.38
C ALA A 114 -3.78 11.74 4.59
N ARG A 115 -4.71 11.83 5.55
CA ARG A 115 -5.39 13.08 5.92
C ARG A 115 -4.41 14.12 6.43
N ARG A 116 -3.54 13.74 7.38
CA ARG A 116 -2.50 14.61 7.95
C ARG A 116 -1.57 15.20 6.89
N ILE A 117 -1.27 14.47 5.82
CA ILE A 117 -0.45 14.97 4.71
C ILE A 117 -1.24 15.96 3.85
N HIS A 118 -2.47 15.60 3.46
CA HIS A 118 -3.32 16.44 2.62
C HIS A 118 -3.64 17.79 3.27
N GLU A 119 -4.02 17.79 4.54
CA GLU A 119 -4.45 18.99 5.28
C GLU A 119 -3.33 20.01 5.53
N ARG A 120 -2.06 19.68 5.25
CA ARG A 120 -0.93 20.63 5.41
C ARG A 120 -1.05 21.87 4.53
N ASP A 121 -1.66 21.69 3.36
CA ASP A 121 -1.77 22.73 2.33
C ASP A 121 -3.20 23.33 2.25
N GLY A 122 -4.06 23.01 3.22
CA GLY A 122 -5.45 23.50 3.32
C GLY A 122 -6.47 22.67 2.55
N GLU A 123 -7.72 23.16 2.50
CA GLU A 123 -8.79 22.55 1.71
C GLU A 123 -8.65 22.95 0.24
N ILE A 124 -8.04 22.07 -0.54
CA ILE A 124 -7.86 22.19 -1.98
C ILE A 124 -8.59 21.05 -2.71
N GLU A 125 -9.21 21.36 -3.85
CA GLU A 125 -9.97 20.37 -4.63
C GLU A 125 -9.08 19.24 -5.17
N THR A 126 -7.84 19.58 -5.53
CA THR A 126 -6.80 18.67 -6.02
C THR A 126 -5.64 18.63 -5.01
N CYS A 127 -4.59 17.83 -5.24
CA CYS A 127 -3.40 17.93 -4.39
C CYS A 127 -2.56 19.16 -4.70
N SER A 128 -1.80 19.62 -3.71
CA SER A 128 -0.94 20.80 -3.80
C SER A 128 0.19 20.67 -4.83
N MET A 129 0.56 19.44 -5.18
CA MET A 129 1.62 19.16 -6.16
C MET A 129 1.29 19.70 -7.55
N CYS A 130 0.04 19.54 -8.02
CA CYS A 130 -0.35 19.96 -9.36
C CYS A 130 -1.37 21.11 -9.37
N GLY A 131 -2.15 21.29 -8.29
CA GLY A 131 -3.17 22.33 -8.19
C GLY A 131 -4.14 22.30 -9.37
N ASP A 132 -4.31 23.44 -10.03
CA ASP A 132 -5.22 23.61 -11.18
C ASP A 132 -4.79 22.83 -12.43
N LEU A 133 -3.53 22.40 -12.53
CA LEU A 133 -3.03 21.59 -13.65
C LEU A 133 -3.21 20.09 -13.41
N CYS A 134 -4.04 19.69 -12.47
CA CYS A 134 -4.32 18.30 -12.18
C CYS A 134 -4.93 17.58 -13.38
N ALA A 135 -4.23 16.56 -13.90
CA ALA A 135 -4.70 15.75 -15.01
C ALA A 135 -6.07 15.09 -14.75
N ILE A 136 -6.33 14.66 -13.52
CA ILE A 136 -7.62 14.02 -13.16
C ILE A 136 -8.77 15.03 -13.22
N LYS A 137 -8.55 16.26 -12.73
CA LYS A 137 -9.53 17.35 -12.83
C LYS A 137 -9.87 17.64 -14.30
N THR A 138 -8.84 17.83 -15.13
CA THR A 138 -9.00 18.08 -16.57
C THR A 138 -9.78 16.96 -17.27
N VAL A 139 -9.43 15.70 -16.99
CA VAL A 139 -10.12 14.54 -17.60
C VAL A 139 -11.58 14.47 -17.16
N ARG A 140 -11.88 14.73 -15.88
CA ARG A 140 -13.25 14.75 -15.34
C ARG A 140 -14.12 15.82 -16.02
N GLU A 141 -13.57 17.01 -16.21
CA GLU A 141 -14.25 18.14 -16.86
C GLU A 141 -14.51 17.89 -18.35
N ILE A 142 -13.56 17.28 -19.07
CA ILE A 142 -13.67 16.98 -20.50
C ILE A 142 -14.66 15.83 -20.75
N LEU A 143 -14.59 14.75 -19.97
CA LEU A 143 -15.32 13.52 -20.26
C LEU A 143 -16.79 13.52 -19.81
N ARG A 144 -17.25 14.52 -19.02
CA ARG A 144 -18.63 14.66 -18.49
C ARG A 144 -19.30 13.30 -18.21
N VAL A 145 -18.68 12.52 -17.34
CA VAL A 145 -19.07 11.13 -17.07
C VAL A 145 -20.48 11.13 -16.44
N PRO A 146 -21.48 10.45 -17.02
CA PRO A 146 -22.81 10.33 -16.41
C PRO A 146 -22.71 9.61 -15.07
N GLU A 147 -23.43 10.10 -14.05
CA GLU A 147 -23.48 9.52 -12.69
C GLU A 147 -24.03 8.07 -12.66
N GLU A 148 -24.68 7.61 -13.73
CA GLU A 148 -25.51 6.39 -13.76
C GLU A 148 -24.76 5.05 -13.85
N ARG A 149 -23.42 5.03 -13.75
CA ARG A 149 -22.65 3.78 -13.77
C ARG A 149 -21.89 3.58 -12.46
N MET A 150 -22.62 3.61 -11.35
CA MET A 150 -22.05 3.53 -10.00
C MET A 150 -22.89 2.67 -9.03
N ASP A 151 -23.28 1.47 -9.45
CA ASP A 151 -23.58 0.40 -8.48
C ASP A 151 -22.50 -0.69 -8.56
N PRO A 152 -22.03 -1.20 -7.40
CA PRO A 152 -20.94 -2.17 -7.29
C PRO A 152 -21.25 -3.54 -7.90
#